data_AF-A0AA39ACM2-F1
#
_entry.id   AF-A0AA39ACM2-F1
#
_cell.length_a   1.000
_cell.length_b   1.000
_cell.length_c   1.000
_cell.angle_alpha   90.00
_cell.angle_beta   90.00
_cell.angle_gamma   90.00
#
_symmetry.space_group_name_H-M   'P 1'
#
loop_
_entity.id
_entity.type
_entity.pdbx_description
1 polymer ?
#
loop_
_entity_poly.entity_id
_entity_poly.type
_entity_poly.pdbx_seq_one_letter_code
_entity_poly.pdbx_strand_id
1 'polypeptide(L)'
;MASFVVLALFNLSLTLLILYSAAAWGPIDPTEGFISLPLNQSNFVIQRPYDVPEDQRYSYVNGVHKLWVYSTDKPHSLISHTNPRTEIRMQMGAYHQVVFCLALLLFMHQARASPLDPTHGFVEVPLNTSNFEFHKP
;
A
#
# COMPACT_ATOMS: atom_id res chain seq x y z
N MET A 1 -4.55 -22.66 54.72
CA MET A 1 -5.59 -21.76 54.18
C MET A 1 -4.99 -20.48 53.60
N ALA A 2 -4.15 -19.73 54.33
CA ALA A 2 -3.54 -18.48 53.82
C ALA A 2 -2.70 -18.64 52.53
N SER A 3 -1.90 -19.71 52.39
CA SER A 3 -1.07 -19.95 51.19
C SER A 3 -1.89 -20.20 49.92
N PHE A 4 -3.01 -20.93 50.01
CA PHE A 4 -3.93 -21.13 48.88
C PHE A 4 -4.62 -19.83 48.46
N VAL A 5 -4.95 -18.96 49.43
CA VAL A 5 -5.53 -17.64 49.17
C VAL A 5 -4.52 -16.73 48.46
N VAL A 6 -3.25 -16.72 48.90
CA VAL A 6 -2.19 -15.92 48.25
C VAL A 6 -1.96 -16.39 46.82
N LEU A 7 -1.94 -17.70 46.57
CA LEU A 7 -1.79 -18.24 45.22
C LEU A 7 -2.99 -17.89 44.32
N ALA A 8 -4.22 -17.96 44.86
CA ALA A 8 -5.42 -17.60 44.11
C ALA A 8 -5.43 -16.10 43.72
N LEU A 9 -5.03 -15.22 44.63
CA LEU A 9 -4.92 -13.78 44.36
C LEU A 9 -3.83 -13.45 43.32
N PHE A 10 -2.71 -14.17 43.34
CA PHE A 10 -1.65 -14.02 42.34
C PHE A 10 -2.10 -14.47 40.94
N ASN A 11 -2.83 -15.58 40.83
CA ASN A 11 -3.40 -16.01 39.55
C ASN A 11 -4.50 -15.06 39.05
N LEU A 12 -5.30 -14.50 39.96
CA LEU A 12 -6.31 -13.50 39.62
C LEU A 12 -5.66 -12.20 39.12
N SER A 13 -4.59 -11.72 39.76
CA SER A 13 -3.90 -10.52 39.29
C SER A 13 -3.21 -10.75 37.94
N LEU A 14 -2.65 -11.94 37.71
CA LEU A 14 -2.02 -12.31 36.45
C LEU A 14 -3.06 -12.37 35.30
N THR A 15 -4.22 -12.97 35.56
CA THR A 15 -5.31 -13.04 34.56
C THR A 15 -5.90 -11.67 34.24
N LEU A 16 -6.06 -10.81 35.24
CA LEU A 16 -6.50 -9.42 35.04
C LEU A 16 -5.47 -8.60 34.24
N LEU A 17 -4.17 -8.81 34.48
CA LEU A 17 -3.10 -8.14 33.73
C LEU A 17 -3.09 -8.57 32.26
N ILE A 18 -3.25 -9.87 31.98
CA ILE A 18 -3.32 -10.42 30.62
C ILE A 18 -4.56 -9.90 29.88
N LEU A 19 -5.71 -9.80 30.57
CA LEU A 19 -6.94 -9.29 29.97
C LEU A 19 -6.83 -7.79 29.65
N TYR A 20 -6.19 -7.01 30.53
CA TYR A 20 -5.92 -5.60 30.31
C TYR A 20 -4.99 -5.36 29.12
N SER A 21 -3.91 -6.12 28.99
CA SER A 21 -2.99 -5.99 27.85
C SER A 21 -3.64 -6.43 26.53
N ALA A 22 -4.47 -7.47 26.54
CA ALA A 22 -5.23 -7.88 25.36
C ALA A 22 -6.27 -6.83 24.94
N ALA A 23 -6.90 -6.14 25.89
CA ALA A 23 -7.85 -5.06 25.63
C ALA A 23 -7.18 -3.72 25.24
N ALA A 24 -5.89 -3.55 25.56
CA ALA A 24 -5.12 -2.35 25.22
C ALA A 24 -4.64 -2.31 23.76
N TRP A 25 -4.84 -3.39 22.98
CA TRP A 25 -4.63 -3.36 21.54
C TRP A 25 -5.81 -2.67 20.85
N GLY A 26 -5.72 -1.35 20.74
CA GLY A 26 -6.55 -0.56 19.84
C GLY A 26 -6.02 -0.61 18.41
N PRO A 27 -6.83 -0.17 17.42
CA PRO A 27 -6.35 0.03 16.06
C PRO A 27 -5.13 0.96 16.08
N ILE A 28 -4.00 0.45 15.59
CA ILE A 28 -2.80 1.25 15.39
C ILE A 28 -3.06 2.11 14.17
N ASP A 29 -3.02 3.43 14.33
CA ASP A 29 -3.03 4.34 13.19
C ASP A 29 -1.70 4.17 12.45
N PRO A 30 -1.71 3.65 11.21
CA PRO A 30 -0.47 3.42 10.46
C PRO A 30 0.20 4.73 10.02
N THR A 31 -0.45 5.88 10.23
CA THR A 31 0.09 7.21 9.92
C THR A 31 0.80 7.86 11.10
N GLU A 32 0.78 7.23 12.29
CA GLU A 32 1.52 7.71 13.46
C GLU A 32 3.03 7.77 13.18
N GLY A 33 3.61 8.95 13.43
CA GLY A 33 5.02 9.23 13.12
C GLY A 33 5.29 9.66 11.67
N PHE A 34 4.27 9.75 10.81
CA PHE A 34 4.40 10.28 9.45
C PHE A 34 3.87 11.71 9.34
N ILE A 35 4.60 12.55 8.60
CA ILE A 35 4.16 13.92 8.26
C ILE A 35 3.49 13.87 6.89
N SER A 36 2.26 14.38 6.78
CA SER A 36 1.59 14.54 5.50
C SER A 36 2.36 15.52 4.61
N LEU A 37 2.73 15.06 3.42
CA LEU A 37 3.38 15.90 2.42
C LEU A 37 2.36 16.26 1.34
N PRO A 38 2.29 17.53 0.90
CA PRO A 38 1.44 17.92 -0.21
C PRO A 38 1.95 17.25 -1.49
N LEU A 39 1.22 16.25 -1.97
CA LEU A 39 1.45 15.63 -3.27
C LEU A 39 0.53 16.28 -4.29
N ASN A 40 1.11 17.06 -5.19
CA ASN A 40 0.38 17.68 -6.29
C ASN A 40 0.52 16.84 -7.55
N GLN A 41 -0.38 17.03 -8.52
CA GLN A 41 -0.30 16.35 -9.81
C GLN A 41 1.02 16.62 -10.55
N SER A 42 1.63 17.79 -10.33
CA SER A 42 2.95 18.13 -10.85
C SER A 42 4.08 17.22 -10.36
N ASN A 43 3.85 16.49 -9.26
CA ASN A 43 4.79 15.49 -8.76
C ASN A 43 4.64 14.14 -9.47
N PHE A 44 3.62 13.95 -10.30
CA PHE A 44 3.40 12.72 -11.03
C PHE A 44 3.89 12.85 -12.46
N VAL A 45 4.80 11.96 -12.83
CA VAL A 45 5.29 11.79 -14.19
C VAL A 45 4.72 10.50 -14.73
N ILE A 46 3.83 10.59 -15.72
CA ILE A 46 3.23 9.42 -16.34
C ILE A 46 4.23 8.82 -17.33
N GLN A 47 4.63 7.57 -17.08
CA GLN A 47 5.35 6.77 -18.06
C GLN A 47 4.33 6.00 -18.88
N ARG A 48 4.49 6.07 -20.19
CA ARG A 48 3.64 5.45 -21.21
C ARG A 48 4.48 4.87 -22.34
N PRO A 49 3.93 4.01 -23.22
CA PRO A 49 4.59 3.63 -24.47
C PRO A 49 5.05 4.85 -25.26
N TYR A 50 6.26 4.81 -25.82
CA TYR A 50 6.86 5.98 -26.47
C TYR A 50 6.07 6.47 -27.69
N ASP A 51 5.32 5.59 -28.33
CA ASP A 51 4.56 5.80 -29.57
C ASP A 51 3.07 6.08 -29.36
N VAL A 52 2.57 6.02 -28.12
CA VAL A 52 1.15 6.19 -27.81
C VAL A 52 0.92 7.43 -26.95
N PRO A 53 0.00 8.34 -27.31
CA PRO A 53 -0.37 9.50 -26.48
C PRO A 53 -0.80 9.14 -25.05
N GLU A 54 -0.60 10.06 -24.10
CA GLU A 54 -0.87 9.82 -22.68
C GLU A 54 -2.35 9.62 -22.38
N ASP A 55 -3.22 10.42 -22.98
CA ASP A 55 -4.68 10.36 -22.83
C ASP A 55 -5.30 9.02 -23.28
N GLN A 56 -4.59 8.22 -24.09
CA GLN A 56 -5.00 6.88 -24.49
C GLN A 56 -4.58 5.78 -23.49
N ARG A 57 -3.69 6.08 -22.56
CA ARG A 57 -3.14 5.11 -21.59
C ARG A 57 -3.30 5.55 -20.14
N TYR A 58 -3.70 6.80 -19.91
CA TYR A 58 -3.88 7.35 -18.58
C TYR A 58 -5.08 8.29 -18.52
N SER A 59 -5.81 8.25 -17.42
CA SER A 59 -6.82 9.26 -17.08
C SER A 59 -6.82 9.55 -15.59
N TYR A 60 -7.17 10.79 -15.24
CA TYR A 60 -7.40 11.20 -13.86
C TYR A 60 -8.73 11.92 -13.75
N VAL A 61 -9.67 11.31 -13.02
CA VAL A 61 -11.01 11.85 -12.81
C VAL A 61 -11.41 11.62 -11.35
N ASN A 62 -11.82 12.68 -10.65
CA ASN A 62 -12.32 12.62 -9.27
C ASN A 62 -11.39 11.90 -8.28
N GLY A 63 -10.08 12.12 -8.37
CA GLY A 63 -9.10 11.47 -7.48
C GLY A 63 -8.70 10.05 -7.89
N VAL A 64 -9.29 9.51 -8.96
CA VAL A 64 -9.00 8.16 -9.45
C VAL A 64 -8.06 8.25 -10.64
N HIS A 65 -6.88 7.64 -10.50
CA HIS A 65 -5.94 7.39 -11.58
C HIS A 65 -6.28 6.06 -12.26
N LYS A 66 -6.51 6.07 -13.59
CA LYS A 66 -6.68 4.85 -14.38
C LYS A 66 -5.53 4.73 -15.35
N LEU A 67 -4.96 3.53 -15.44
CA LEU A 67 -3.86 3.22 -16.36
C LEU A 67 -4.23 1.99 -17.19
N TRP A 68 -4.02 2.07 -18.49
CA TRP A 68 -4.22 0.95 -19.41
C TRP A 68 -2.86 0.47 -19.94
N VAL A 69 -2.72 -0.84 -20.07
CA VAL A 69 -1.56 -1.47 -20.70
C VAL A 69 -2.07 -2.55 -21.63
N TYR A 70 -1.72 -2.46 -22.92
CA TYR A 70 -2.08 -3.47 -23.90
C TYR A 70 -0.87 -4.32 -24.26
N SER A 71 -1.11 -5.58 -24.62
CA SER A 71 -0.06 -6.51 -25.04
C SER A 71 0.66 -6.07 -26.32
N THR A 72 0.01 -5.21 -27.12
CA THR A 72 0.54 -4.66 -28.37
C THR A 72 1.33 -3.36 -28.18
N ASP A 73 1.29 -2.78 -26.98
CA ASP A 73 2.00 -1.53 -26.69
C ASP A 73 3.52 -1.72 -26.83
N LYS A 74 4.24 -0.61 -26.96
CA LYS A 74 5.70 -0.62 -26.97
C LYS A 74 6.27 -0.32 -25.57
N PRO A 75 7.56 -0.61 -25.35
CA PRO A 75 8.24 -0.20 -24.13
C PRO A 75 8.16 1.32 -23.90
N HIS A 76 8.47 1.77 -22.69
CA HIS A 76 8.47 3.20 -22.37
C HIS A 76 9.50 4.02 -23.16
N SER A 77 10.56 3.39 -23.67
CA SER A 77 11.57 4.04 -24.51
C SER A 77 12.13 3.10 -25.57
N LEU A 78 12.71 3.67 -26.64
CA LEU A 78 13.29 2.91 -27.76
C LEU A 78 14.46 2.00 -27.35
N ILE A 79 15.14 2.33 -26.26
CA ILE A 79 16.29 1.58 -25.74
C ILE A 79 15.90 0.59 -24.63
N SER A 80 14.63 0.52 -24.28
CA SER A 80 14.18 -0.33 -23.19
C SER A 80 13.93 -1.76 -23.68
N HIS A 81 14.52 -2.74 -22.98
CA HIS A 81 14.31 -4.18 -23.23
C HIS A 81 13.19 -4.78 -22.38
N THR A 82 12.44 -3.96 -21.64
CA THR A 82 11.35 -4.42 -20.78
C THR A 82 10.02 -4.44 -21.54
N ASN A 83 9.07 -5.23 -21.05
CA ASN A 83 7.70 -5.25 -21.56
C ASN A 83 6.99 -3.88 -21.42
N PRO A 84 5.90 -3.67 -22.17
CA PRO A 84 5.10 -2.46 -22.10
C PRO A 84 4.55 -2.24 -20.70
N ARG A 85 4.52 -0.96 -20.30
CA ARG A 85 3.97 -0.53 -19.02
C ARG A 85 3.42 0.89 -19.16
N THR A 86 2.40 1.15 -18.36
CA THR A 86 1.95 2.51 -18.06
C THR A 86 1.97 2.65 -16.55
N GLU A 87 2.72 3.62 -16.03
CA GLU A 87 2.95 3.77 -14.59
C GLU A 87 3.02 5.25 -14.19
N ILE A 88 2.71 5.56 -12.93
CA ILE A 88 2.92 6.88 -12.35
C ILE A 88 4.25 6.87 -11.61
N ARG A 89 5.20 7.66 -12.08
CA ARG A 89 6.44 7.93 -11.36
C ARG A 89 6.27 9.18 -10.51
N MET A 90 6.41 9.03 -9.20
CA MET A 90 6.48 10.18 -8.29
C MET A 90 7.86 10.85 -8.37
N GLN A 91 7.88 12.09 -8.82
CA GLN A 91 9.04 12.96 -8.80
C GLN A 91 8.99 13.86 -7.57
N MET A 92 9.96 13.66 -6.71
CA MET A 92 10.08 14.34 -5.43
C MET A 92 11.55 14.44 -5.04
N GLY A 93 11.90 15.42 -4.19
CA GLY A 93 13.29 15.68 -3.84
C GLY A 93 13.96 14.50 -3.14
N ALA A 94 15.28 14.35 -3.29
CA ALA A 94 16.05 13.21 -2.77
C ALA A 94 15.80 12.92 -1.27
N TYR A 95 15.64 13.98 -0.46
CA TYR A 95 15.31 13.86 0.96
C TYR A 95 13.98 13.16 1.20
N HIS A 96 12.92 13.58 0.49
CA HIS A 96 11.60 12.99 0.63
C HIS A 96 11.58 11.55 0.10
N GLN A 97 12.43 11.21 -0.88
CA GLN A 97 12.38 9.90 -1.56
C GLN A 97 12.83 8.78 -0.65
N VAL A 98 13.88 9.03 0.13
CA VAL A 98 14.37 8.09 1.13
C VAL A 98 13.32 7.88 2.23
N VAL A 99 12.70 8.96 2.72
CA VAL A 99 11.69 8.89 3.78
C VAL A 99 10.45 8.12 3.32
N PHE A 100 9.96 8.39 2.11
CA PHE A 100 8.80 7.69 1.55
C PHE A 100 9.07 6.22 1.25
N CYS A 101 10.23 5.88 0.68
CA CYS A 101 10.61 4.48 0.46
C CYS A 101 10.73 3.71 1.79
N LEU A 102 11.31 4.33 2.82
CA LEU A 102 11.40 3.72 4.15
C LEU A 102 10.02 3.55 4.78
N ALA A 103 9.14 4.55 4.66
CA ALA A 103 7.75 4.49 5.09
C ALA A 103 6.99 3.34 4.43
N LEU A 104 7.11 3.19 3.11
CA LEU A 104 6.47 2.12 2.35
C LEU A 104 6.99 0.74 2.79
N LEU A 105 8.31 0.60 2.96
CA LEU A 105 8.90 -0.66 3.43
C LEU A 105 8.43 -1.02 4.85
N LEU A 106 8.36 -0.05 5.76
CA LEU A 106 7.83 -0.25 7.10
C LEU A 106 6.35 -0.64 7.05
N PHE A 107 5.53 0.06 6.24
CA PHE A 107 4.12 -0.27 6.07
C PHE A 107 3.91 -1.69 5.52
N MET A 108 4.65 -2.06 4.48
CA MET A 108 4.60 -3.42 3.90
C MET A 108 5.09 -4.49 4.90
N HIS A 109 6.03 -4.15 5.80
CA HIS A 109 6.48 -5.04 6.85
C HIS A 109 5.42 -5.23 7.96
N GLN A 110 4.77 -4.14 8.40
CA GLN A 110 3.71 -4.19 9.41
C GLN A 110 2.44 -4.88 8.88
N ALA A 111 2.12 -4.70 7.59
CA ALA A 111 1.02 -5.40 6.93
C ALA A 111 1.25 -6.92 6.85
N ARG A 112 2.50 -7.38 6.86
CA ARG A 112 2.85 -8.81 6.91
C ARG A 112 2.76 -9.40 8.33
N ALA A 113 2.94 -8.57 9.36
CA ALA A 113 2.97 -8.98 10.77
C ALA A 113 1.59 -8.96 11.46
N SER A 114 0.61 -8.26 10.88
CA SER A 114 -0.75 -8.15 11.41
C SER A 114 -1.68 -9.13 10.68
N PRO A 115 -2.54 -9.90 11.35
CA PRO A 115 -3.67 -10.56 10.69
C PRO A 115 -4.59 -9.44 10.20
N LEU A 116 -4.45 -9.05 8.94
CA LEU A 116 -5.29 -8.03 8.33
C LEU A 116 -6.75 -8.50 8.42
N ASP A 117 -7.62 -7.69 9.02
CA ASP A 117 -9.06 -7.84 8.90
C ASP A 117 -9.41 -7.85 7.41
N PRO A 118 -9.92 -8.96 6.86
CA PRO A 118 -10.16 -9.12 5.43
C PRO A 118 -11.27 -8.21 4.90
N THR A 119 -11.98 -7.47 5.77
CA THR A 119 -13.08 -6.58 5.37
C THR A 119 -12.62 -5.22 4.83
N HIS A 120 -11.37 -4.81 5.10
CA HIS A 120 -10.80 -3.54 4.63
C HIS A 120 -9.45 -3.71 3.92
N GLY A 121 -9.24 -4.88 3.30
CA GLY A 121 -8.01 -5.19 2.58
C GLY A 121 -7.76 -4.29 1.38
N PHE A 122 -6.49 -3.96 1.13
CA PHE A 122 -6.04 -3.79 -0.24
C PHE A 122 -6.46 -5.07 -0.97
N VAL A 123 -7.42 -4.96 -1.87
CA VAL A 123 -7.72 -6.03 -2.80
C VAL A 123 -6.47 -6.17 -3.65
N GLU A 124 -5.63 -7.17 -3.37
CA GLU A 124 -4.83 -7.76 -4.43
C GLU A 124 -5.87 -8.25 -5.43
N VAL A 125 -6.14 -7.43 -6.44
CA VAL A 125 -6.91 -7.86 -7.59
C VAL A 125 -6.05 -8.99 -8.17
N PRO A 126 -6.48 -10.26 -8.06
CA PRO A 126 -5.70 -11.32 -8.65
C PRO A 126 -5.49 -10.95 -10.10
N LEU A 127 -4.25 -11.06 -10.57
CA LEU A 127 -3.87 -10.95 -11.98
C LEU A 127 -4.50 -12.12 -12.75
N ASN A 128 -5.81 -12.18 -12.76
CA ASN A 128 -6.61 -12.97 -13.66
C ASN A 128 -6.86 -12.08 -14.88
N THR A 129 -6.62 -12.63 -16.06
CA THR A 129 -6.95 -12.08 -17.37
C THR A 129 -8.39 -11.56 -17.52
N SER A 130 -9.26 -11.76 -16.54
CA SER A 130 -10.62 -11.23 -16.46
C SER A 130 -10.75 -9.81 -15.90
N ASN A 131 -9.73 -9.26 -15.21
CA ASN A 131 -9.82 -7.94 -14.54
C ASN A 131 -9.21 -6.79 -15.34
N PHE A 132 -8.49 -7.10 -16.42
CA PHE A 132 -8.22 -6.15 -17.49
C PHE A 132 -9.25 -6.41 -18.58
N GLU A 133 -10.27 -5.56 -18.71
CA GLU A 133 -10.96 -5.45 -19.99
C GLU A 133 -9.92 -5.01 -21.01
N PHE A 134 -9.43 -5.97 -21.80
CA PHE A 134 -8.90 -5.67 -23.11
C PHE A 134 -10.04 -5.02 -23.90
N HIS A 135 -10.14 -3.69 -23.85
CA HIS A 135 -10.81 -2.97 -24.91
C HIS A 135 -10.00 -3.25 -26.17
N LYS A 136 -10.44 -4.29 -26.89
CA LYS A 136 -10.00 -4.58 -28.25
C LYS A 136 -10.30 -3.33 -29.09
N PRO A 137 -9.38 -2.94 -30.01
CA PRO A 137 -9.55 -1.79 -30.88
C PRO A 137 -10.88 -1.79 -31.64
#